data_AF-X0WKY8-F1
#
_entry.id   AF-X0WKY8-F1
#
_cell.length_a   1.000
_cell.length_b   1.000
_cell.length_c   1.000
_cell.angle_alpha   90.00
_cell.angle_beta   90.00
_cell.angle_gamma   90.00
#
_symmetry.space_group_name_H-M   'P 1'
#
loop_
_entity.id
_entity.type
_entity.pdbx_description
1 polymer ?
#
loop_
_entity_poly.entity_id
_entity_poly.type
_entity_poly.pdbx_seq_one_letter_code
_entity_poly.pdbx_strand_id
1 'polypeptide(L)'
;QSSSVAAIGIAAHEAAHAMQDGSGYPPAMMRNSIAPFVEKAGFLVLPLLFVGILLGRMVLSSVLLNLSLILFLAIVLFYIVTLPVEFEASARAVRYIKENGIADAEELEGVRLVLRAAALTYVIATVMTILQFLSLFGILRRK
;
A
#
# COMPACT_ATOMS: atom_id res chain seq x y z
N GLN A 1 21.54 -7.26 21.79
CA GLN A 1 20.37 -6.89 20.97
C GLN A 1 19.17 -6.99 21.88
N SER A 2 18.54 -5.86 22.22
CA SER A 2 17.38 -5.83 23.11
C SER A 2 16.15 -6.30 22.35
N SER A 3 15.50 -7.37 22.80
CA SER A 3 14.21 -7.83 22.31
C SER A 3 13.13 -6.83 22.72
N SER A 4 12.88 -5.82 21.89
CA SER A 4 11.77 -4.89 22.12
C SER A 4 10.47 -5.50 21.60
N VAL A 5 9.36 -5.11 22.23
CA VAL A 5 8.01 -5.45 21.79
C VAL A 5 7.78 -5.13 20.30
N ALA A 6 8.34 -4.02 19.82
CA ALA A 6 8.30 -3.66 18.41
C ALA A 6 9.08 -4.65 17.52
N ALA A 7 10.28 -5.07 17.93
CA ALA A 7 11.09 -6.02 17.16
C ALA A 7 10.40 -7.39 17.04
N ILE A 8 9.78 -7.88 18.12
CA ILE A 8 8.99 -9.12 18.11
C ILE A 8 7.80 -9.00 17.15
N GLY A 9 7.06 -7.89 17.25
CA GLY A 9 5.91 -7.62 16.40
C GLY A 9 6.28 -7.57 14.91
N ILE A 10 7.33 -6.83 14.55
CA ILE A 10 7.80 -6.71 13.17
C ILE A 10 8.27 -8.07 12.65
N ALA A 11 9.09 -8.81 13.40
CA ALA A 11 9.55 -10.13 12.97
C ALA A 11 8.39 -11.11 12.72
N ALA A 12 7.39 -11.11 13.60
CA ALA A 12 6.18 -11.92 13.41
C ALA A 12 5.32 -11.45 12.22
N HIS A 13 5.29 -10.14 11.93
CA HIS A 13 4.60 -9.57 10.78
C HIS A 13 5.25 -9.97 9.45
N GLU A 14 6.59 -9.92 9.36
CA GLU A 14 7.30 -10.39 8.17
C GLU A 14 7.15 -11.91 7.97
N ALA A 15 7.15 -12.69 9.06
CA ALA A 15 6.84 -14.11 9.00
C ALA A 15 5.41 -14.36 8.53
N ALA A 16 4.45 -13.53 8.95
CA ALA A 16 3.07 -13.61 8.48
C ALA A 16 2.94 -13.31 6.98
N HIS A 17 3.70 -12.36 6.43
CA HIS A 17 3.78 -12.15 4.97
C HIS A 17 4.32 -13.39 4.25
N ALA A 18 5.40 -14.01 4.77
CA ALA A 18 5.92 -15.24 4.19
C ALA A 18 4.88 -16.38 4.22
N MET A 19 4.06 -16.46 5.27
CA MET A 19 2.94 -17.40 5.34
C MET A 19 1.82 -17.07 4.34
N GLN A 20 1.51 -15.79 4.11
CA GLN A 20 0.55 -15.37 3.09
C GLN A 20 1.00 -15.80 1.70
N ASP A 21 2.27 -15.59 1.38
CA ASP A 21 2.86 -16.01 0.11
C ASP A 21 2.83 -17.53 -0.04
N GLY A 22 3.29 -18.27 0.99
CA GLY A 22 3.30 -19.74 0.97
C GLY A 22 1.91 -20.39 0.94
N SER A 23 0.89 -19.72 1.48
CA SER A 23 -0.50 -20.21 1.48
C SER A 23 -1.33 -19.74 0.27
N GLY A 24 -0.77 -18.88 -0.59
CA GLY A 24 -1.49 -18.33 -1.73
C GLY A 24 -2.65 -17.41 -1.32
N TYR A 25 -2.45 -16.56 -0.30
CA TYR A 25 -3.47 -15.61 0.14
C TYR A 25 -3.85 -14.68 -1.04
N PRO A 26 -5.11 -14.69 -1.54
CA PRO A 26 -5.43 -14.09 -2.83
C PRO A 26 -5.10 -12.60 -2.96
N PRO A 27 -5.34 -11.74 -1.94
CA PRO A 27 -4.93 -10.34 -1.99
C PRO A 27 -3.41 -10.16 -2.10
N ALA A 28 -2.62 -11.00 -1.42
CA ALA A 28 -1.15 -10.97 -1.52
C ALA A 28 -0.69 -11.39 -2.92
N MET A 29 -1.28 -12.45 -3.49
CA MET A 29 -1.00 -12.85 -4.87
C MET A 29 -1.32 -11.75 -5.87
N MET A 30 -2.48 -11.11 -5.71
CA MET A 30 -2.89 -10.00 -6.56
C MET A 30 -1.90 -8.83 -6.44
N ARG A 31 -1.59 -8.38 -5.21
CA ARG A 31 -0.58 -7.35 -4.93
C ARG A 31 0.73 -7.65 -5.64
N ASN A 32 1.27 -8.86 -5.42
CA ASN A 32 2.57 -9.25 -5.95
C ASN A 32 2.57 -9.32 -7.49
N SER A 33 1.45 -9.72 -8.10
CA SER A 33 1.32 -9.77 -9.57
C SER A 33 1.32 -8.39 -10.24
N ILE A 34 0.73 -7.38 -9.58
CA ILE A 34 0.61 -6.02 -10.15
C ILE A 34 1.73 -5.08 -9.71
N ALA A 35 2.43 -5.38 -8.61
CA ALA A 35 3.53 -4.60 -8.07
C ALA A 35 4.56 -4.10 -9.12
N PRO A 36 5.14 -4.96 -10.00
CA PRO A 36 6.14 -4.50 -10.97
C PRO A 36 5.57 -3.54 -12.03
N PHE A 37 4.27 -3.65 -12.34
CA PHE A 37 3.60 -2.73 -13.25
C PHE A 37 3.34 -1.38 -12.56
N VAL A 38 2.87 -1.41 -11.32
CA VAL A 38 2.58 -0.21 -10.52
C VAL A 38 3.84 0.59 -10.24
N GLU A 39 4.98 -0.07 -10.01
CA GLU A 39 6.28 0.58 -9.86
C GLU A 39 6.64 1.41 -11.11
N LYS A 40 6.53 0.81 -12.29
CA LYS A 40 6.75 1.51 -13.57
C LYS A 40 5.74 2.62 -13.78
N ALA A 41 4.48 2.39 -13.45
CA ALA A 41 3.44 3.42 -13.51
C ALA A 41 3.83 4.62 -12.64
N GLY A 42 4.26 4.39 -11.39
CA GLY A 42 4.73 5.42 -10.46
C GLY A 42 5.86 6.27 -11.01
N PHE A 43 6.85 5.65 -11.66
CA PHE A 43 7.93 6.38 -12.33
C PHE A 43 7.45 7.26 -13.50
N LEU A 44 6.38 6.85 -14.19
CA LEU A 44 5.89 7.52 -15.39
C LEU A 44 4.80 8.57 -15.13
N VAL A 45 4.02 8.49 -14.04
CA VAL A 45 2.88 9.40 -13.78
C VAL A 45 3.32 10.86 -13.82
N LEU A 46 4.36 11.23 -13.08
CA LEU A 46 4.77 12.63 -12.96
C LEU A 46 5.36 13.19 -14.28
N PRO A 47 6.29 12.51 -14.99
CA PRO A 47 6.76 12.96 -16.30
C PRO A 47 5.65 13.12 -17.32
N LEU A 48 4.73 12.15 -17.42
CA LEU A 48 3.63 12.19 -18.38
C LEU A 48 2.66 13.33 -18.06
N LEU A 49 2.37 13.55 -16.77
CA LEU A 49 1.53 14.65 -16.32
C LEU A 49 2.18 15.99 -16.65
N PHE A 50 3.47 16.15 -16.34
CA PHE A 50 4.21 17.38 -16.57
C PHE A 50 4.31 17.74 -18.05
N VAL A 51 4.71 16.79 -18.90
CA VAL A 51 4.78 17.00 -20.36
C VAL A 51 3.39 17.26 -20.92
N GLY A 52 2.37 16.54 -20.44
CA GLY A 52 0.97 16.78 -20.81
C GLY A 52 0.55 18.23 -20.55
N ILE A 53 0.82 18.75 -19.35
CA ILE A 53 0.53 20.15 -18.99
C ILE A 53 1.31 21.14 -19.89
N LEU A 54 2.60 20.88 -20.13
CA LEU A 54 3.47 21.76 -20.93
C LEU A 54 3.00 21.90 -22.39
N LEU A 55 2.47 20.83 -22.98
CA LEU A 55 1.97 20.81 -24.35
C LEU A 55 0.62 21.56 -24.54
N GLY A 56 -0.03 21.98 -23.45
CA GLY A 56 -1.20 22.85 -23.49
C GLY A 56 -2.37 22.24 -24.28
N ARG A 57 -2.81 22.93 -25.36
CA ARG A 57 -4.00 22.56 -26.16
C ARG A 57 -3.73 21.56 -27.29
N MET A 58 -2.52 21.03 -27.39
CA MET A 58 -2.22 20.02 -28.42
C MET A 58 -3.00 18.72 -28.17
N VAL A 59 -3.35 17.99 -29.23
CA VAL A 59 -4.02 16.69 -29.11
C VAL A 59 -3.19 15.72 -28.25
N LEU A 60 -1.86 15.76 -28.41
CA LEU A 60 -0.93 14.94 -27.65
C LEU A 60 -1.00 15.22 -26.13
N SER A 61 -1.24 16.47 -25.71
CA SER A 61 -1.44 16.81 -24.30
C SER A 61 -2.57 15.99 -23.67
N SER A 62 -3.73 15.96 -24.33
CA SER A 62 -4.90 15.21 -23.83
C SER A 62 -4.62 13.72 -23.69
N VAL A 63 -3.85 13.14 -24.62
CA VAL A 63 -3.44 11.72 -24.56
C VAL A 63 -2.55 11.47 -23.35
N LEU A 64 -1.51 12.28 -23.15
CA LEU A 64 -0.56 12.12 -22.03
C LEU A 64 -1.23 12.33 -20.67
N LEU A 65 -2.12 13.32 -20.55
CA LEU A 65 -2.87 13.59 -19.32
C LEU A 65 -3.82 12.43 -18.97
N ASN A 66 -4.54 11.89 -19.95
CA ASN A 66 -5.40 10.72 -19.74
C ASN A 66 -4.59 9.48 -19.38
N LEU A 67 -3.45 9.25 -20.04
CA LEU A 67 -2.55 8.13 -19.71
C LEU A 67 -2.02 8.25 -18.28
N SER A 68 -1.62 9.45 -17.86
CA SER A 68 -1.19 9.72 -16.48
C SER A 68 -2.27 9.39 -15.46
N LEU A 69 -3.53 9.75 -15.74
CA LEU A 69 -4.66 9.43 -14.88
C LEU A 69 -4.91 7.91 -14.79
N ILE A 70 -4.81 7.18 -15.90
CA ILE A 70 -4.97 5.72 -15.90
C ILE A 70 -3.87 5.05 -15.07
N LEU A 71 -2.62 5.48 -15.23
CA LEU A 71 -1.50 4.98 -14.45
C LEU A 71 -1.65 5.33 -12.96
N PHE A 72 -2.12 6.53 -12.64
CA PHE A 72 -2.36 6.92 -11.25
C PHE A 72 -3.53 6.12 -10.63
N LEU A 73 -4.58 5.83 -11.41
CA LEU A 73 -5.65 4.94 -10.95
C LEU A 73 -5.12 3.53 -10.63
N ALA A 74 -4.18 3.00 -11.42
CA ALA A 74 -3.55 1.72 -11.11
C ALA A 74 -2.80 1.75 -9.76
N ILE A 75 -2.13 2.86 -9.43
CA ILE A 75 -1.49 3.06 -8.12
C ILE A 75 -2.54 3.11 -7.01
N VAL A 76 -3.66 3.82 -7.20
CA VAL A 76 -4.76 3.85 -6.22
C VAL A 76 -5.28 2.43 -5.93
N LEU A 77 -5.51 1.63 -6.97
CA LEU A 77 -5.96 0.25 -6.83
C LEU A 77 -4.93 -0.62 -6.09
N PHE A 78 -3.64 -0.40 -6.33
CA PHE A 78 -2.58 -1.11 -5.61
C PHE A 78 -2.62 -0.86 -4.10
N TYR A 79 -2.78 0.40 -3.67
CA TYR A 79 -2.92 0.72 -2.26
C TYR A 79 -4.15 0.05 -1.62
N ILE A 80 -5.28 0.05 -2.32
CA ILE A 80 -6.51 -0.61 -1.87
C ILE A 80 -6.29 -2.13 -1.69
N VAL A 81 -5.63 -2.78 -2.65
CA VAL A 81 -5.33 -4.23 -2.58
C VAL A 81 -4.30 -4.53 -1.48
N THR A 82 -3.41 -3.59 -1.16
CA THR A 82 -2.39 -3.76 -0.12
C THR A 82 -2.97 -3.74 1.29
N LEU A 83 -4.00 -2.93 1.56
CA LEU A 83 -4.64 -2.85 2.88
C LEU A 83 -5.05 -4.20 3.50
N PRO A 84 -5.81 -5.08 2.82
CA PRO A 84 -6.18 -6.37 3.37
C PRO A 84 -4.98 -7.32 3.56
N VAL A 85 -3.84 -7.09 2.89
CA VAL A 85 -2.60 -7.85 3.10
C VAL A 85 -2.00 -7.48 4.45
N GLU A 86 -1.88 -6.19 4.74
CA GLU A 86 -1.26 -5.67 5.95
C GLU A 86 -2.08 -5.96 7.22
N PHE A 87 -3.41 -5.81 7.15
CA PHE A 87 -4.29 -6.14 8.27
C PHE A 87 -4.27 -7.62 8.61
N GLU A 88 -4.26 -8.47 7.58
CA GLU A 88 -4.28 -9.91 7.75
C GLU A 88 -2.94 -10.42 8.29
N ALA A 89 -1.82 -9.89 7.80
CA ALA A 89 -0.48 -10.17 8.33
C ALA A 89 -0.37 -9.77 9.81
N SER A 90 -0.86 -8.56 10.15
CA SER A 90 -0.89 -8.09 11.55
C SER A 90 -1.71 -9.02 12.46
N ALA A 91 -2.88 -9.47 11.99
CA ALA A 91 -3.73 -10.39 12.75
C ALA A 91 -3.07 -11.76 12.95
N ARG A 92 -2.41 -12.31 11.91
CA ARG A 92 -1.64 -13.56 12.02
C ARG A 92 -0.47 -13.42 12.98
N ALA A 93 0.29 -12.33 12.91
CA ALA A 93 1.43 -12.07 13.78
C ALA A 93 1.03 -12.09 15.26
N VAL A 94 -0.02 -11.35 15.63
CA VAL A 94 -0.55 -11.33 17.00
C VAL A 94 -1.01 -12.70 17.45
N ARG A 95 -1.70 -13.45 16.58
CA ARG A 95 -2.16 -14.81 16.88
C ARG A 95 -0.98 -15.76 17.12
N TYR A 96 0.02 -15.72 16.24
CA TYR A 96 1.21 -16.56 16.34
C TYR A 96 2.00 -16.30 17.63
N ILE A 97 2.22 -15.03 17.99
CA ILE A 97 2.90 -14.65 19.23
C ILE A 97 2.15 -15.19 20.45
N LYS A 98 0.82 -15.04 20.46
CA LYS A 98 -0.04 -15.52 21.55
C LYS A 98 -0.02 -17.05 21.68
N GLU A 99 -0.20 -17.76 20.58
CA GLU A 99 -0.31 -19.23 20.57
C GLU A 99 0.99 -19.93 20.98
N ASN A 100 2.13 -19.32 20.69
CA ASN A 100 3.46 -19.87 21.02
C ASN A 100 4.03 -19.34 22.33
N GLY A 101 3.28 -18.51 23.08
CA GLY A 101 3.75 -17.93 24.34
C GLY A 101 5.02 -17.08 24.19
N ILE A 102 5.19 -16.43 23.04
CA ILE A 102 6.41 -15.66 22.70
C ILE A 102 6.48 -14.36 23.50
N ALA A 103 5.33 -13.80 23.89
CA ALA A 103 5.20 -12.56 24.64
C ALA A 103 4.14 -12.73 25.72
N ASP A 104 4.31 -12.06 26.86
CA ASP A 104 3.30 -12.02 27.91
C ASP A 104 2.08 -11.15 27.52
N ALA A 105 1.11 -11.00 28.44
CA ALA A 105 -0.11 -10.25 28.16
C ALA A 105 0.13 -8.75 27.90
N GLU A 106 1.09 -8.14 28.61
CA GLU A 106 1.43 -6.73 28.51
C GLU A 106 2.24 -6.45 27.23
N GLU A 107 3.23 -7.30 26.96
CA GLU A 107 4.01 -7.26 25.73
C GLU A 107 3.12 -7.49 24.49
N LEU A 108 2.18 -8.44 24.55
CA LEU A 108 1.24 -8.70 23.45
C LEU A 108 0.31 -7.50 23.17
N GLU A 109 -0.05 -6.73 24.20
CA GLU A 109 -0.79 -5.47 24.00
C GLU A 109 0.08 -4.45 23.28
N GLY A 110 1.34 -4.29 23.69
CA GLY A 110 2.29 -3.43 22.99
C GLY A 110 2.53 -3.85 21.54
N VAL A 111 2.61 -5.15 21.24
CA VAL A 111 2.69 -5.66 19.86
C VAL A 111 1.48 -5.21 19.05
N ARG A 112 0.27 -5.37 19.59
CA ARG A 112 -0.97 -4.94 18.91
C ARG A 112 -0.97 -3.45 18.64
N LEU A 113 -0.46 -2.63 19.56
CA LEU A 113 -0.36 -1.18 19.38
C LEU A 113 0.60 -0.84 18.24
N VAL A 114 1.79 -1.46 18.21
CA VAL A 114 2.78 -1.24 17.15
C VAL A 114 2.23 -1.65 15.79
N LEU A 115 1.66 -2.85 15.67
CA LEU A 115 1.12 -3.35 14.40
C LEU A 115 -0.10 -2.55 13.94
N ARG A 116 -0.97 -2.11 14.86
CA ARG A 116 -2.07 -1.18 14.51
C ARG A 116 -1.55 0.16 14.02
N ALA A 117 -0.55 0.73 14.67
CA ALA A 117 0.06 1.98 14.23
C ALA A 117 0.66 1.84 12.82
N ALA A 118 1.37 0.74 12.56
CA ALA A 118 1.89 0.41 11.23
C ALA A 118 0.77 0.29 10.19
N ALA A 119 -0.29 -0.46 10.49
CA ALA A 119 -1.43 -0.63 9.58
C ALA A 119 -2.15 0.71 9.29
N LEU A 120 -2.25 1.60 10.27
CA LEU A 120 -2.81 2.95 10.06
C LEU A 120 -1.98 3.79 9.08
N THR A 121 -0.66 3.59 8.98
CA THR A 121 0.15 4.29 7.96
C THR A 121 -0.27 3.91 6.54
N TYR A 122 -0.63 2.65 6.30
CA TYR A 122 -1.17 2.20 5.01
C TYR A 122 -2.56 2.77 4.73
N VAL A 123 -3.41 2.90 5.75
CA VAL A 123 -4.73 3.54 5.62
C VAL A 123 -4.57 4.99 5.20
N ILE A 124 -3.70 5.74 5.90
CA ILE A 124 -3.41 7.13 5.57
C ILE A 124 -2.85 7.26 4.15
N ALA A 125 -1.87 6.43 3.79
CA ALA A 125 -1.32 6.41 2.43
C ALA A 125 -2.42 6.20 1.39
N THR A 126 -3.28 5.19 1.58
CA THR A 126 -4.38 4.89 0.66
C THR A 126 -5.35 6.06 0.51
N VAL A 127 -5.78 6.66 1.63
CA VAL A 127 -6.69 7.80 1.61
C VAL A 127 -6.04 9.00 0.90
N MET A 128 -4.78 9.30 1.21
CA MET A 128 -4.06 10.40 0.58
C MET A 128 -3.91 10.19 -0.93
N THR A 129 -3.56 8.99 -1.38
CA THR A 129 -3.46 8.66 -2.81
C THR A 129 -4.81 8.81 -3.51
N ILE A 130 -5.91 8.36 -2.90
CA ILE A 130 -7.27 8.55 -3.44
C ILE A 130 -7.60 10.04 -3.56
N LEU A 131 -7.37 10.83 -2.51
CA LEU A 131 -7.67 12.26 -2.51
C LEU A 131 -6.84 13.02 -3.55
N GLN A 132 -5.56 12.68 -3.70
CA GLN A 132 -4.69 13.25 -4.74
C GLN A 132 -5.21 12.91 -6.14
N PHE A 133 -5.59 11.65 -6.38
CA PHE A 133 -6.18 11.23 -7.66
C PHE A 133 -7.46 12.00 -7.96
N LEU A 134 -8.40 12.07 -7.01
CA LEU A 134 -9.67 12.78 -7.18
C LEU A 134 -9.45 14.28 -7.42
N SER A 135 -8.50 14.89 -6.71
CA SER A 135 -8.14 16.30 -6.90
C SER A 135 -7.59 16.54 -8.30
N LEU A 136 -6.63 15.72 -8.75
CA LEU A 136 -6.06 15.82 -10.09
C LEU A 136 -7.10 15.58 -11.17
N PHE A 137 -7.91 14.53 -11.03
CA PHE A 137 -9.01 14.24 -11.93
C PHE A 137 -9.99 15.42 -12.03
N GLY A 138 -10.38 16.00 -10.90
CA GLY A 138 -11.23 17.18 -10.85
C GLY A 138 -10.61 18.39 -11.58
N ILE A 139 -9.31 18.66 -11.37
CA ILE A 139 -8.60 19.75 -12.04
C ILE A 139 -8.58 19.55 -13.56
N LEU A 140 -8.22 18.35 -14.04
CA LEU A 140 -8.09 18.06 -15.47
C LEU A 140 -9.44 17.97 -16.22
N ARG A 141 -10.55 17.85 -15.49
CA ARG A 141 -11.91 17.77 -16.06
C ARG A 141 -12.72 19.06 -15.90
N ARG A 142 -12.19 20.09 -15.23
CA ARG A 142 -12.79 21.43 -15.24
C ARG A 142 -12.70 21.98 -16.66
N LYS A 143 -13.87 22.26 -17.26
CA LYS A 143 -14.01 22.94 -18.55
C LYS A 143 -13.67 24.42 -18.41
#